data_AF-A0A952FTU6-F1
#
_entry.id   AF-A0A952FTU6-F1
#
_cell.length_a   1.000
_cell.length_b   1.000
_cell.length_c   1.000
_cell.angle_alpha   90.00
_cell.angle_beta   90.00
_cell.angle_gamma   90.00
#
_symmetry.space_group_name_H-M   'P 1'
#
loop_
_entity.id
_entity.type
_entity.pdbx_description
1 polymer ?
#
loop_
_entity_poly.entity_id
_entity_poly.type
_entity_poly.pdbx_seq_one_letter_code
_entity_poly.pdbx_strand_id
1 'polypeptide(L)'
;MADTITESVVWTLCPNGRDKSGNLHFSVFVAPRLIASAGRTTLATPTVWQNWPELLKRCKFSVVVPGVGDAPRPVERTSGWSSDVYASLFPTSTPVVSYNTAMLDSLKSGLILSYPVKTLADHIEKVYAAIAASGEDMPKVGALQEAGWPGYRNPEERRRDSIKQPQTHQQRINAYRSALKHGLAQDMKGVFEAFSLFHTPLLAETTMVQQHQHRHEMLTKPTKPTLAVSKALKHIDPKVFSEDATWPGFVHPKLPMPDDLSEITDFHKIAAALSNYNQLARLCGFV
;
A
#
# COMPACT_ATOMS: atom_id res chain seq x y z
N MET A 1 -30.32 -2.04 -26.71
CA MET A 1 -30.12 -3.33 -26.02
C MET A 1 -30.08 -3.04 -24.54
N ALA A 2 -30.70 -3.87 -23.69
CA ALA A 2 -30.59 -3.68 -22.25
C ALA A 2 -29.12 -3.83 -21.83
N ASP A 3 -28.64 -2.97 -20.93
CA ASP A 3 -27.33 -3.15 -20.33
C ASP A 3 -27.32 -4.49 -19.58
N THR A 4 -26.30 -5.31 -19.87
CA THR A 4 -26.13 -6.62 -19.25
C THR A 4 -24.73 -6.71 -18.63
N ILE A 5 -24.61 -7.49 -17.56
CA ILE A 5 -23.35 -7.79 -16.92
C ILE A 5 -23.06 -9.27 -17.12
N THR A 6 -21.90 -9.58 -17.71
CA THR A 6 -21.33 -10.93 -17.67
C THR A 6 -20.53 -11.09 -16.38
N GLU A 7 -20.77 -12.19 -15.66
CA GLU A 7 -20.23 -12.41 -14.33
C GLU A 7 -19.34 -13.64 -14.31
N SER A 8 -18.18 -13.52 -13.68
CA SER A 8 -17.35 -14.67 -13.29
C SER A 8 -16.70 -14.42 -11.94
N VAL A 9 -16.30 -15.51 -11.28
CA VAL A 9 -15.69 -15.48 -9.95
C VAL A 9 -14.40 -16.29 -10.02
N VAL A 10 -13.30 -15.71 -9.54
CA VAL A 10 -12.07 -16.47 -9.30
C VAL A 10 -11.98 -16.74 -7.80
N TRP A 11 -11.89 -18.02 -7.45
CA TRP A 11 -11.74 -18.50 -6.09
C TRP A 11 -10.31 -18.95 -5.89
N THR A 12 -9.63 -18.39 -4.90
CA THR A 12 -8.26 -18.78 -4.53
C THR A 12 -8.28 -19.35 -3.12
N LEU A 13 -7.97 -20.64 -2.99
CA LEU A 13 -7.83 -21.29 -1.70
C LEU A 13 -6.47 -20.95 -1.10
N CYS A 14 -6.48 -20.32 0.08
CA CYS A 14 -5.28 -19.91 0.81
C CYS A 14 -5.15 -20.74 2.10
N PRO A 15 -4.00 -21.37 2.36
CA PRO A 15 -3.74 -22.01 3.65
C PRO A 15 -3.86 -21.00 4.80
N ASN A 16 -4.52 -21.39 5.89
CA ASN A 16 -4.69 -20.56 7.08
C ASN A 16 -4.30 -21.30 8.37
N GLY A 17 -3.30 -22.19 8.25
CA GLY A 17 -2.72 -22.90 9.39
C GLY A 17 -3.63 -23.98 10.00
N ARG A 18 -3.43 -24.22 11.29
CA ARG A 18 -4.20 -25.17 12.10
C ARG A 18 -4.71 -24.50 13.36
N ASP A 19 -5.87 -24.91 13.84
CA ASP A 19 -6.32 -24.52 15.17
C ASP A 19 -5.63 -25.33 16.29
N LYS A 20 -5.97 -25.02 17.54
CA LYS A 20 -5.45 -25.70 18.74
C LYS A 20 -5.81 -27.20 18.78
N SER A 21 -6.86 -27.61 18.09
CA SER A 21 -7.29 -29.00 17.98
C SER A 21 -6.62 -29.73 16.83
N GLY A 22 -5.79 -29.04 16.04
CA GLY A 22 -5.06 -29.59 14.90
C GLY A 22 -5.84 -29.59 13.58
N ASN A 23 -7.06 -29.05 13.55
CA ASN A 23 -7.86 -28.98 12.33
C ASN A 23 -7.24 -28.00 11.34
N LEU A 24 -7.25 -28.36 10.06
CA LEU A 24 -6.78 -27.50 8.98
C LEU A 24 -7.76 -26.36 8.73
N HIS A 25 -7.23 -25.14 8.63
CA HIS A 25 -8.00 -23.96 8.29
C HIS A 25 -7.58 -23.45 6.92
N PHE A 26 -8.56 -22.97 6.16
CA PHE A 26 -8.36 -22.36 4.86
C PHE A 26 -9.11 -21.04 4.82
N SER A 27 -8.56 -20.05 4.12
CA SER A 27 -9.29 -18.86 3.69
C SER A 27 -9.57 -18.99 2.20
N VAL A 28 -10.70 -18.48 1.73
CA VAL A 28 -11.01 -18.49 0.29
C VAL A 28 -11.11 -17.06 -0.18
N PHE A 29 -10.09 -16.59 -0.89
CA PHE A 29 -10.13 -15.27 -1.50
C PHE A 29 -11.03 -15.30 -2.74
N VAL A 30 -11.95 -14.34 -2.82
CA VAL A 30 -12.92 -14.21 -3.92
C VAL A 30 -12.60 -12.96 -4.71
N ALA A 31 -12.23 -13.15 -5.98
CA ALA A 31 -12.01 -12.05 -6.92
C ALA A 31 -13.19 -11.98 -7.91
N PRO A 32 -14.11 -10.99 -7.76
CA PRO A 32 -15.17 -10.77 -8.72
C PRO A 32 -14.64 -10.33 -10.10
N ARG A 33 -15.33 -10.74 -11.16
CA ARG A 33 -15.10 -10.26 -12.52
C ARG A 33 -16.43 -9.94 -13.20
N LEU A 34 -16.80 -8.67 -13.14
CA LEU A 34 -17.96 -8.12 -13.85
C LEU A 34 -17.53 -7.48 -15.17
N ILE A 35 -18.26 -7.75 -16.24
CA ILE A 35 -18.06 -7.15 -17.55
C ILE A 35 -19.40 -6.58 -18.03
N ALA A 36 -19.52 -5.27 -18.02
CA ALA A 36 -20.65 -4.54 -18.61
C ALA A 36 -20.59 -4.58 -20.15
N SER A 37 -21.69 -4.95 -20.80
CA SER A 37 -21.76 -5.05 -22.27
C SER A 37 -21.55 -3.71 -22.98
N ALA A 38 -22.00 -2.60 -22.40
CA ALA A 38 -21.75 -1.24 -22.87
C ALA A 38 -20.40 -0.64 -22.38
N GLY A 39 -19.56 -1.44 -21.73
CA GLY A 39 -18.28 -1.00 -21.14
C GLY A 39 -18.42 -0.32 -19.77
N ARG A 40 -19.57 0.30 -19.47
CA ARG A 40 -19.90 0.86 -18.16
C ARG A 40 -21.38 0.67 -17.85
N THR A 41 -21.69 0.35 -16.60
CA THR A 41 -23.05 0.29 -16.06
C THR A 41 -22.99 0.51 -14.54
N THR A 42 -24.04 0.16 -13.81
CA THR A 42 -24.07 0.16 -12.35
C THR A 42 -24.46 -1.21 -11.80
N LEU A 43 -24.24 -1.42 -10.51
CA LEU A 43 -24.63 -2.64 -9.82
C LEU A 43 -26.17 -2.82 -9.76
N ALA A 44 -26.96 -1.81 -10.13
CA ALA A 44 -28.42 -1.87 -10.21
C ALA A 44 -28.94 -2.87 -11.26
N THR A 45 -28.13 -3.17 -12.29
CA THR A 45 -28.42 -4.23 -13.26
C THR A 45 -28.46 -5.58 -12.52
N PRO A 46 -29.53 -6.40 -12.67
CA PRO A 46 -29.70 -7.64 -11.90
C PRO A 46 -28.45 -8.51 -11.94
N THR A 47 -27.86 -8.74 -10.77
CA THR A 47 -26.59 -9.48 -10.63
C THR A 47 -26.54 -10.19 -9.29
N VAL A 48 -25.82 -11.32 -9.20
CA VAL A 48 -25.60 -12.00 -7.91
C VAL A 48 -24.85 -11.11 -6.92
N TRP A 49 -24.14 -10.10 -7.43
CA TRP A 49 -23.35 -9.17 -6.65
C TRP A 49 -24.20 -8.11 -5.93
N GLN A 50 -25.47 -7.90 -6.26
CA GLN A 50 -26.33 -7.02 -5.45
C GLN A 50 -26.55 -7.54 -4.03
N ASN A 51 -26.49 -8.86 -3.87
CA ASN A 51 -26.75 -9.51 -2.60
C ASN A 51 -25.79 -10.69 -2.36
N TRP A 52 -24.51 -10.44 -2.63
CA TRP A 52 -23.45 -11.44 -2.59
C TRP A 52 -23.35 -12.17 -1.24
N PRO A 53 -23.35 -11.49 -0.07
CA PRO A 53 -23.35 -12.17 1.22
C PRO A 53 -24.51 -13.14 1.44
N GLU A 54 -25.74 -12.82 1.00
CA GLU A 54 -26.88 -13.73 1.15
C GLU A 54 -26.82 -14.92 0.20
N LEU A 55 -26.23 -14.75 -0.99
CA LEU A 55 -25.92 -15.89 -1.85
C LEU A 55 -24.94 -16.83 -1.13
N LEU A 56 -23.84 -16.27 -0.64
CA LEU A 56 -22.82 -17.03 0.07
C LEU A 56 -23.39 -17.79 1.27
N LYS A 57 -24.28 -17.18 2.06
CA LYS A 57 -24.92 -17.82 3.24
C LYS A 57 -25.61 -19.15 2.88
N ARG A 58 -26.13 -19.26 1.66
CA ARG A 58 -26.82 -20.44 1.12
C ARG A 58 -25.88 -21.45 0.44
N CYS A 59 -24.65 -21.05 0.14
CA CYS A 59 -23.65 -21.93 -0.46
C CYS A 59 -23.12 -22.97 0.53
N LYS A 60 -22.88 -24.18 0.04
CA LYS A 60 -22.15 -25.24 0.75
C LYS A 60 -20.78 -25.39 0.12
N PHE A 61 -19.77 -25.52 0.96
CA PHE A 61 -18.38 -25.66 0.52
C PHE A 61 -17.88 -27.06 0.84
N SER A 62 -17.04 -27.57 -0.05
CA SER A 62 -16.30 -28.82 0.12
C SER A 62 -14.94 -28.68 -0.53
N VAL A 63 -13.93 -29.36 0.03
CA VAL A 63 -12.57 -29.34 -0.50
C VAL A 63 -12.14 -30.73 -0.94
N VAL A 64 -11.40 -30.79 -2.05
CA VAL A 64 -10.70 -32.00 -2.50
C VAL A 64 -9.22 -31.78 -2.22
N VAL A 65 -8.59 -32.72 -1.54
CA VAL A 65 -7.16 -32.65 -1.20
C VAL A 65 -6.44 -33.74 -1.99
N PRO A 66 -5.68 -33.37 -3.04
CA PRO A 66 -4.91 -34.33 -3.81
C PRO A 66 -4.02 -35.19 -2.91
N GLY A 67 -4.02 -36.50 -3.14
CA GLY A 67 -3.23 -37.47 -2.35
C GLY A 67 -3.90 -37.94 -1.04
N VAL A 68 -5.01 -37.34 -0.61
CA VAL A 68 -5.82 -37.81 0.53
C VAL A 68 -7.09 -38.53 0.05
N GLY A 69 -7.48 -38.30 -1.20
CA GLY A 69 -8.61 -38.93 -1.90
C GLY A 69 -9.35 -37.93 -2.79
N ASP A 70 -10.09 -38.44 -3.77
CA ASP A 70 -10.78 -37.60 -4.78
C ASP A 70 -12.19 -37.16 -4.36
N ALA A 71 -12.71 -37.70 -3.25
CA ALA A 71 -14.03 -37.35 -2.73
C ALA A 71 -14.01 -35.97 -2.06
N PRO A 72 -14.96 -35.07 -2.39
CA PRO A 72 -15.10 -33.79 -1.69
C PRO A 72 -15.39 -33.99 -0.21
N ARG A 73 -14.62 -33.32 0.66
CA ARG A 73 -14.83 -33.31 2.10
C ARG A 73 -15.59 -32.05 2.50
N PRO A 74 -16.67 -32.17 3.28
CA PRO A 74 -17.40 -30.98 3.75
C PRO A 74 -16.49 -30.13 4.63
N VAL A 75 -16.63 -28.81 4.51
CA VAL A 75 -15.93 -27.86 5.39
C VAL A 75 -16.93 -27.10 6.24
N GLU A 76 -16.55 -26.83 7.48
CA GLU A 76 -17.30 -25.94 8.36
C GLU A 76 -16.91 -24.49 8.07
N ARG A 77 -17.91 -23.65 7.80
CA ARG A 77 -17.68 -22.22 7.61
C ARG A 77 -17.54 -21.54 8.96
N THR A 78 -16.41 -20.86 9.15
CA THR A 78 -16.15 -20.05 10.36
C THR A 78 -16.33 -18.54 10.14
N SER A 79 -16.45 -18.09 8.88
CA SER A 79 -16.64 -16.68 8.54
C SER A 79 -18.08 -16.20 8.73
N GLY A 80 -18.22 -14.95 9.17
CA GLY A 80 -19.48 -14.23 9.25
C GLY A 80 -19.57 -13.14 8.19
N TRP A 81 -20.64 -13.16 7.39
CA TRP A 81 -20.89 -12.18 6.32
C TRP A 81 -22.04 -11.24 6.70
N SER A 82 -21.88 -9.95 6.40
CA SER A 82 -22.86 -8.91 6.70
C SER A 82 -23.35 -8.23 5.42
N SER A 83 -24.63 -8.43 5.12
CA SER A 83 -25.31 -7.85 3.97
C SER A 83 -25.42 -6.34 4.08
N ASP A 84 -25.57 -5.80 5.29
CA ASP A 84 -25.65 -4.35 5.54
C ASP A 84 -24.31 -3.65 5.28
N VAL A 85 -23.21 -4.27 5.74
CA VAL A 85 -21.85 -3.77 5.49
C VAL A 85 -21.55 -3.81 4.00
N TYR A 86 -21.92 -4.91 3.32
CA TYR A 86 -21.77 -5.03 1.88
C TYR A 86 -22.57 -3.96 1.13
N ALA A 87 -23.87 -3.79 1.44
CA ALA A 87 -24.72 -2.81 0.77
C ALA A 87 -24.27 -1.35 1.02
N SER A 88 -23.62 -1.09 2.16
CA SER A 88 -23.03 0.22 2.47
C SER A 88 -21.82 0.53 1.59
N LEU A 89 -21.05 -0.48 1.18
CA LEU A 89 -19.87 -0.34 0.32
C LEU A 89 -20.21 -0.47 -1.17
N PHE A 90 -21.24 -1.24 -1.49
CA PHE A 90 -21.68 -1.55 -2.84
C PHE A 90 -23.18 -1.24 -3.02
N PRO A 91 -23.60 0.03 -2.90
CA PRO A 91 -24.96 0.41 -3.26
C PRO A 91 -25.27 0.06 -4.72
N THR A 92 -26.55 -0.01 -5.09
CA THR A 92 -26.96 -0.29 -6.48
C THR A 92 -26.43 0.76 -7.46
N SER A 93 -26.13 1.97 -7.00
CA SER A 93 -25.48 3.03 -7.80
C SER A 93 -23.99 2.81 -8.05
N THR A 94 -23.33 1.82 -7.42
CA THR A 94 -21.89 1.57 -7.60
C THR A 94 -21.57 1.34 -9.07
N PRO A 95 -20.65 2.12 -9.66
CA PRO A 95 -20.25 1.93 -11.05
C PRO A 95 -19.61 0.56 -11.26
N VAL A 96 -20.01 -0.11 -12.33
CA VAL A 96 -19.35 -1.32 -12.84
C VAL A 96 -18.72 -0.94 -14.17
N VAL A 97 -17.39 -0.89 -14.19
CA VAL A 97 -16.63 -0.57 -15.39
C VAL A 97 -15.96 -1.86 -15.86
N SER A 98 -16.21 -2.26 -17.10
CA SER A 98 -15.51 -3.39 -17.70
C SER A 98 -14.02 -3.13 -17.68
N TYR A 99 -13.24 -4.18 -17.40
CA TYR A 99 -11.79 -4.10 -17.53
C TYR A 99 -11.46 -3.67 -18.96
N ASN A 100 -10.98 -2.44 -19.11
CA ASN A 100 -10.72 -1.89 -20.43
C ASN A 100 -9.54 -2.67 -21.04
N THR A 101 -9.77 -3.39 -22.12
CA THR A 101 -8.68 -4.06 -22.85
C THR A 101 -7.63 -3.07 -23.34
N ALA A 102 -8.00 -1.81 -23.58
CA ALA A 102 -7.06 -0.74 -23.87
C ALA A 102 -6.12 -0.43 -22.70
N MET A 103 -6.53 -0.66 -21.44
CA MET A 103 -5.61 -0.60 -20.30
C MET A 103 -4.58 -1.73 -20.41
N LEU A 104 -5.00 -2.97 -20.73
CA LEU A 104 -4.06 -4.07 -20.96
C LEU A 104 -3.13 -3.77 -22.16
N ASP A 105 -3.63 -3.16 -23.22
CA ASP A 105 -2.82 -2.73 -24.35
C ASP A 105 -1.85 -1.61 -23.96
N SER A 106 -2.25 -0.69 -23.09
CA SER A 106 -1.35 0.31 -22.50
C SER A 106 -0.30 -0.32 -21.57
N LEU A 107 -0.62 -1.45 -20.91
CA LEU A 107 0.34 -2.22 -20.11
C LEU A 107 1.31 -3.01 -20.98
N LYS A 108 0.97 -3.34 -22.25
CA LYS A 108 1.91 -3.96 -23.20
C LYS A 108 3.06 -3.02 -23.56
N SER A 109 2.83 -1.72 -23.57
CA SER A 109 3.87 -0.69 -23.77
C SER A 109 4.34 -0.05 -22.44
N GLY A 110 3.63 -0.33 -21.34
CA GLY A 110 3.92 0.17 -20.01
C GLY A 110 5.15 -0.50 -19.39
N LEU A 111 5.94 0.28 -18.66
CA LEU A 111 7.00 -0.27 -17.83
C LEU A 111 6.38 -0.99 -16.62
N ILE A 112 6.44 -2.32 -16.59
CA ILE A 112 6.11 -3.10 -15.40
C ILE A 112 7.36 -3.18 -14.53
N LEU A 113 7.34 -2.47 -13.40
CA LEU A 113 8.35 -2.63 -12.37
C LEU A 113 8.10 -3.96 -11.65
N SER A 114 9.14 -4.77 -11.45
CA SER A 114 9.07 -5.98 -10.63
C SER A 114 10.41 -6.18 -9.94
N TYR A 115 10.40 -6.87 -8.79
CA TYR A 115 11.62 -7.19 -8.04
C TYR A 115 11.47 -8.58 -7.40
N PRO A 116 12.57 -9.32 -7.22
CA PRO A 116 12.54 -10.67 -6.66
C PRO A 116 12.25 -10.62 -5.15
N VAL A 117 10.97 -10.66 -4.78
CA VAL A 117 10.51 -10.56 -3.38
C VAL A 117 11.21 -11.58 -2.47
N LYS A 118 11.41 -12.82 -2.94
CA LYS A 118 12.11 -13.84 -2.17
C LYS A 118 13.55 -13.43 -1.85
N THR A 119 14.33 -13.04 -2.86
CA THR A 119 15.72 -12.59 -2.68
C THR A 119 15.81 -11.41 -1.72
N LEU A 120 14.86 -10.47 -1.83
CA LEU A 120 14.79 -9.34 -0.91
C LEU A 120 14.47 -9.79 0.52
N ALA A 121 13.47 -10.65 0.70
CA ALA A 121 13.09 -11.18 2.01
C ALA A 121 14.24 -11.95 2.68
N ASP A 122 14.86 -12.88 1.94
CA ASP A 122 16.02 -13.66 2.43
C ASP A 122 17.17 -12.74 2.88
N HIS A 123 17.43 -11.66 2.12
CA HIS A 123 18.46 -10.69 2.47
C HIS A 123 18.12 -9.88 3.73
N ILE A 124 16.88 -9.39 3.82
CA ILE A 124 16.39 -8.67 5.01
C ILE A 124 16.54 -9.58 6.23
N GLU A 125 16.03 -10.80 6.16
CA GLU A 125 16.11 -11.78 7.25
C GLU A 125 17.57 -12.03 7.67
N LYS A 126 18.48 -12.24 6.71
CA LYS A 126 19.90 -12.44 6.99
C LYS A 126 20.52 -11.27 7.75
N VAL A 127 20.24 -10.03 7.35
CA VAL A 127 20.78 -8.83 8.04
C VAL A 127 20.20 -8.71 9.44
N TYR A 128 18.88 -8.89 9.61
CA TYR A 128 18.25 -8.83 10.92
C TYR A 128 18.77 -9.93 11.86
N ALA A 129 18.98 -11.15 11.35
CA ALA A 129 19.57 -12.23 12.13
C ALA A 129 21.02 -11.90 12.57
N ALA A 130 21.83 -11.34 11.67
CA ALA A 130 23.20 -10.93 12.00
C ALA A 130 23.23 -9.81 13.07
N ILE A 131 22.33 -8.84 12.97
CA ILE A 131 22.15 -7.79 13.97
C ILE A 131 21.72 -8.39 15.32
N ALA A 132 20.71 -9.25 15.32
CA ALA A 132 20.21 -9.88 16.55
C ALA A 132 21.29 -10.73 17.24
N ALA A 133 22.20 -11.32 16.46
CA ALA A 133 23.34 -12.06 17.00
C ALA A 133 24.46 -11.16 17.56
N SER A 134 24.45 -9.86 17.26
CA SER A 134 25.54 -8.93 17.63
C SER A 134 25.44 -8.33 19.04
N GLY A 135 24.34 -8.55 19.78
CA GLY A 135 24.19 -8.16 21.18
C GLY A 135 22.79 -7.64 21.57
N GLU A 136 22.62 -7.26 22.84
CA GLU A 136 21.36 -6.70 23.38
C GLU A 136 21.07 -5.25 22.94
N ASP A 137 22.10 -4.54 22.47
CA ASP A 137 21.97 -3.16 22.01
C ASP A 137 21.38 -3.07 20.60
N MET A 138 20.53 -2.08 20.36
CA MET A 138 20.04 -1.78 19.00
C MET A 138 21.24 -1.52 18.05
N PRO A 139 21.18 -2.00 16.80
CA PRO A 139 22.25 -1.77 15.83
C PRO A 139 22.50 -0.28 15.66
N LYS A 140 23.76 0.13 15.85
CA LYS A 140 24.19 1.49 15.51
C LYS A 140 24.11 1.68 13.99
N VAL A 141 23.84 2.91 13.55
CA VAL A 141 23.79 3.27 12.12
C VAL A 141 25.07 2.84 11.38
N GLY A 142 26.24 2.92 12.03
CA GLY A 142 27.51 2.46 11.47
C GLY A 142 27.53 0.95 11.17
N ALA A 143 26.95 0.11 12.04
CA ALA A 143 26.87 -1.33 11.81
C ALA A 143 25.96 -1.67 10.61
N LEU A 144 24.88 -0.90 10.42
CA LEU A 144 24.00 -1.04 9.25
C LEU A 144 24.72 -0.61 7.95
N GLN A 145 25.57 0.41 8.02
CA GLN A 145 26.43 0.84 6.91
C GLN A 145 27.46 -0.21 6.54
N GLU A 146 28.18 -0.75 7.53
CA GLU A 146 29.19 -1.80 7.34
C GLU A 146 28.57 -3.10 6.81
N ALA A 147 27.35 -3.43 7.23
CA ALA A 147 26.58 -4.55 6.70
C ALA A 147 26.06 -4.33 5.26
N GLY A 148 26.30 -3.14 4.68
CA GLY A 148 25.89 -2.82 3.32
C GLY A 148 24.39 -2.54 3.18
N TRP A 149 23.71 -2.08 4.23
CA TRP A 149 22.28 -1.79 4.16
C TRP A 149 22.01 -0.59 3.22
N PRO A 150 21.27 -0.79 2.12
CA PRO A 150 21.18 0.22 1.05
C PRO A 150 20.40 1.49 1.46
N GLY A 151 19.60 1.44 2.53
CA GLY A 151 18.89 2.59 3.09
C GLY A 151 19.74 3.49 3.98
N TYR A 152 20.89 3.03 4.46
CA TYR A 152 21.75 3.79 5.37
C TYR A 152 22.99 4.32 4.65
N ARG A 153 22.82 5.11 3.58
CA ARG A 153 23.95 5.83 2.95
C ARG A 153 24.65 6.76 3.94
N ASN A 154 25.95 7.03 3.72
CA ASN A 154 26.69 8.04 4.47
C ASN A 154 25.93 9.38 4.38
N PRO A 155 25.71 10.11 5.49
CA PRO A 155 25.08 11.43 5.46
C PRO A 155 25.64 12.39 4.41
N GLU A 156 26.94 12.34 4.12
CA GLU A 156 27.56 13.16 3.07
C GLU A 156 27.12 12.75 1.67
N GLU A 157 26.99 11.46 1.39
CA GLU A 157 26.48 10.96 0.11
C GLU A 157 25.01 11.34 -0.06
N ARG A 158 24.20 11.22 1.01
CA ARG A 158 22.81 11.69 0.98
C ARG A 158 22.73 13.18 0.72
N ARG A 159 23.59 13.99 1.35
CA ARG A 159 23.65 15.44 1.10
C ARG A 159 24.05 15.74 -0.34
N ARG A 160 25.08 15.09 -0.88
CA ARG A 160 25.48 15.25 -2.28
C ARG A 160 24.37 14.85 -3.26
N ASP A 161 23.64 13.79 -2.95
CA ASP A 161 22.52 13.31 -3.76
C ASP A 161 21.29 14.22 -3.62
N SER A 162 20.98 14.72 -2.42
CA SER A 162 19.85 15.63 -2.18
C SER A 162 20.07 17.03 -2.74
N ILE A 163 21.33 17.48 -2.80
CA ILE A 163 21.71 18.75 -3.44
C ILE A 163 21.51 18.67 -4.96
N LYS A 164 21.59 17.47 -5.55
CA LYS A 164 21.30 17.22 -6.97
C LYS A 164 19.79 17.03 -7.21
N GLN A 165 19.02 18.08 -6.90
CA GLN A 165 17.57 18.24 -7.08
C GLN A 165 16.65 17.19 -6.42
N PRO A 166 15.52 17.61 -5.81
CA PRO A 166 14.46 16.68 -5.45
C PRO A 166 13.95 16.02 -6.72
N GLN A 167 14.25 14.73 -6.91
CA GLN A 167 13.77 14.02 -8.08
C GLN A 167 12.27 13.82 -7.96
N THR A 168 11.51 14.38 -8.90
CA THR A 168 10.10 14.05 -9.04
C THR A 168 9.96 12.54 -9.26
N HIS A 169 8.80 11.97 -8.90
CA HIS A 169 8.55 10.54 -9.11
C HIS A 169 8.82 10.12 -10.57
N GLN A 170 8.45 10.99 -11.53
CA GLN A 170 8.73 10.77 -12.95
C GLN A 170 10.23 10.77 -13.28
N GLN A 171 11.02 11.65 -12.65
CA GLN A 171 12.47 11.64 -12.79
C GLN A 171 13.09 10.35 -12.23
N ARG A 172 12.59 9.87 -11.07
CA ARG A 172 13.01 8.58 -10.50
C ARG A 172 12.66 7.41 -11.42
N ILE A 173 11.46 7.38 -11.99
CA ILE A 173 11.06 6.37 -13.00
C ILE A 173 11.95 6.46 -14.25
N ASN A 174 12.24 7.65 -14.75
CA ASN A 174 13.07 7.83 -15.94
C ASN A 174 14.54 7.42 -15.69
N ALA A 175 15.06 7.70 -14.50
CA ALA A 175 16.36 7.20 -14.05
C ALA A 175 16.35 5.66 -13.99
N TYR A 176 15.30 5.08 -13.42
CA TYR A 176 15.09 3.63 -13.39
C TYR A 176 15.04 3.01 -14.78
N ARG A 177 14.29 3.61 -15.73
CA ARG A 177 14.23 3.17 -17.14
C ARG A 177 15.60 3.19 -17.81
N SER A 178 16.36 4.25 -17.58
CA SER A 178 17.71 4.37 -18.13
C SER A 178 18.64 3.29 -17.57
N ALA A 179 18.53 3.03 -16.26
CA ALA A 179 19.38 2.06 -15.59
C ALA A 179 18.96 0.59 -15.86
N LEU A 180 17.69 0.31 -16.17
CA LEU A 180 17.22 -1.00 -16.63
C LEU A 180 17.92 -1.49 -17.90
N LYS A 181 18.35 -0.58 -18.80
CA LYS A 181 19.15 -0.95 -19.98
C LYS A 181 20.48 -1.62 -19.60
N HIS A 182 20.91 -1.46 -18.36
CA HIS A 182 22.15 -2.02 -17.82
C HIS A 182 21.90 -3.18 -16.83
N GLY A 183 20.66 -3.67 -16.71
CA GLY A 183 20.30 -4.77 -15.83
C GLY A 183 20.02 -4.34 -14.40
N LEU A 184 18.93 -3.62 -14.16
CA LEU A 184 18.53 -3.34 -12.77
C LEU A 184 18.03 -4.61 -12.07
N ALA A 185 18.23 -4.66 -10.74
CA ALA A 185 17.99 -5.81 -9.87
C ALA A 185 18.95 -7.00 -10.05
N GLN A 186 20.11 -6.78 -10.69
CA GLN A 186 21.21 -7.75 -10.70
C GLN A 186 21.94 -7.81 -9.35
N ASP A 187 21.87 -6.73 -8.56
CA ASP A 187 22.40 -6.65 -7.22
C ASP A 187 21.33 -6.22 -6.19
N MET A 188 21.64 -6.41 -4.91
CA MET A 188 20.71 -6.05 -3.84
C MET A 188 20.40 -4.56 -3.81
N LYS A 189 21.34 -3.70 -4.23
CA LYS A 189 21.12 -2.26 -4.32
C LYS A 189 19.99 -1.93 -5.30
N GLY A 190 20.02 -2.49 -6.51
CA GLY A 190 18.98 -2.32 -7.51
C GLY A 190 17.64 -2.91 -7.07
N VAL A 191 17.64 -4.06 -6.37
CA VAL A 191 16.43 -4.66 -5.80
C VAL A 191 15.78 -3.73 -4.77
N PHE A 192 16.57 -3.12 -3.88
CA PHE A 192 16.07 -2.18 -2.89
C PHE A 192 15.64 -0.84 -3.50
N GLU A 193 16.31 -0.34 -4.53
CA GLU A 193 15.87 0.84 -5.27
C GLU A 193 14.51 0.60 -5.93
N ALA A 194 14.33 -0.55 -6.59
CA ALA A 194 13.03 -0.97 -7.13
C ALA A 194 11.96 -1.06 -6.04
N PHE A 195 12.25 -1.75 -4.93
CA PHE A 195 11.36 -1.83 -3.77
C PHE A 195 10.99 -0.45 -3.24
N SER A 196 11.96 0.46 -3.11
CA SER A 196 11.71 1.82 -2.61
C SER A 196 10.78 2.60 -3.52
N LEU A 197 10.82 2.41 -4.84
CA LEU A 197 9.90 3.06 -5.77
C LEU A 197 8.45 2.61 -5.57
N PHE A 198 8.24 1.36 -5.17
CA PHE A 198 6.91 0.81 -4.86
C PHE A 198 6.36 1.31 -3.53
N HIS A 199 7.22 1.39 -2.51
CA HIS A 199 6.79 1.63 -1.13
C HIS A 199 7.00 3.07 -0.65
N THR A 200 7.66 3.93 -1.42
CA THR A 200 7.59 5.37 -1.19
C THR A 200 6.16 5.78 -1.61
N PRO A 201 5.29 6.21 -0.69
CA PRO A 201 3.93 6.57 -1.06
C PRO A 201 3.96 7.64 -2.16
N LEU A 202 3.00 7.58 -3.09
CA LEU A 202 2.76 8.60 -4.13
C LEU A 202 2.35 9.98 -3.54
N LEU A 203 2.57 10.18 -2.23
CA LEU A 203 2.25 11.39 -1.51
C LEU A 203 3.20 12.51 -1.95
N ALA A 204 2.72 13.19 -3.00
CA ALA A 204 2.87 14.61 -3.30
C ALA A 204 4.29 15.16 -3.43
N GLU A 205 4.40 16.22 -4.22
CA GLU A 205 5.62 17.03 -4.34
C GLU A 205 6.22 17.28 -2.96
N THR A 206 7.47 16.85 -2.78
CA THR A 206 8.25 17.24 -1.61
C THR A 206 8.59 18.71 -1.78
N THR A 207 7.73 19.60 -1.31
CA THR A 207 8.11 21.00 -1.16
C THR A 207 9.07 21.08 0.02
N MET A 208 10.30 21.50 -0.24
CA MET A 208 11.20 21.95 0.82
C MET A 208 10.55 23.17 1.46
N VAL A 209 9.86 22.98 2.59
CA VAL A 209 9.37 24.10 3.39
C VAL A 209 10.58 24.64 4.14
N GLN A 210 11.26 25.62 3.56
CA GLN A 210 12.14 26.47 4.34
C GLN A 210 11.26 27.29 5.28
N GLN A 211 11.07 26.78 6.49
CA GLN A 211 10.52 27.62 7.55
C GLN A 211 11.65 28.55 8.01
N HIS A 212 11.89 29.62 7.23
CA HIS A 212 12.59 30.78 7.77
C HIS A 212 11.86 31.14 9.05
N GLN A 213 12.56 31.04 10.18
CA GLN A 213 11.98 31.21 11.50
C GLN A 213 11.15 32.51 11.54
N HIS A 214 9.83 32.36 11.47
CA HIS A 214 8.83 33.36 11.88
C HIS A 214 8.98 33.76 13.36
N ARG A 215 9.99 33.20 14.06
CA ARG A 215 10.39 33.59 15.41
C ARG A 215 11.00 34.99 15.46
N HIS A 216 11.58 35.51 14.38
CA HIS A 216 12.02 36.92 14.35
C HIS A 216 10.84 37.91 14.28
N GLU A 217 9.70 37.54 13.69
CA GLU A 217 8.48 38.38 13.71
C GLU A 217 7.71 38.25 15.04
N MET A 218 7.73 37.09 15.70
CA MET A 218 7.12 36.95 17.04
C MET A 218 7.94 37.64 18.15
N LEU A 219 9.25 37.84 17.97
CA LEU A 219 10.10 38.57 18.92
C LEU A 219 10.08 40.09 18.72
N THR A 220 9.59 40.58 17.58
CA THR A 220 9.54 42.02 17.26
C THR A 220 8.15 42.62 17.38
N LYS A 221 7.09 41.81 17.49
CA LYS A 221 5.76 42.28 17.92
C LYS A 221 5.66 42.22 19.45
N PRO A 222 5.43 43.36 20.15
CA PRO A 222 5.40 43.42 21.60
C PRO A 222 4.08 42.86 22.14
N THR A 223 3.98 41.54 22.24
CA THR A 223 2.97 40.90 23.10
C THR A 223 3.62 40.65 24.45
N LYS A 224 3.07 41.29 25.50
CA LYS A 224 3.58 41.25 26.89
C LYS A 224 3.90 39.80 27.31
N PRO A 225 5.17 39.44 27.59
CA PRO A 225 5.50 38.12 28.06
C PRO A 225 5.11 37.97 29.53
N THR A 226 4.37 36.90 29.84
CA THR A 226 4.10 36.46 31.21
C THR A 226 5.43 36.09 31.87
N LEU A 227 5.74 36.73 33.01
CA LEU A 227 7.05 36.79 33.67
C LEU A 227 7.71 35.47 34.10
N ALA A 228 7.08 34.31 33.90
CA ALA A 228 7.58 33.02 34.38
C ALA A 228 8.55 32.31 33.42
N VAL A 229 8.50 32.56 32.11
CA VAL A 229 9.30 31.79 31.13
C VAL A 229 10.70 32.39 30.89
N SER A 230 10.91 33.67 31.22
CA SER A 230 12.16 34.39 30.89
C SER A 230 13.37 34.00 31.76
N LYS A 231 13.17 33.39 32.92
CA LYS A 231 14.27 33.02 33.83
C LYS A 231 14.91 31.68 33.49
N ALA A 232 14.17 30.75 32.88
CA ALA A 232 14.66 29.41 32.53
C ALA A 232 15.50 29.36 31.23
N LEU A 233 15.43 30.39 30.38
CA LEU A 233 16.11 30.43 29.08
C LEU A 233 17.45 31.17 29.08
N LYS A 234 17.89 31.75 30.22
CA LYS A 234 19.11 32.59 30.31
C LYS A 234 20.44 31.83 30.17
N HIS A 235 20.44 30.49 30.13
CA HIS A 235 21.66 29.68 30.03
C HIS A 235 21.73 28.83 28.77
N ILE A 236 20.78 29.01 27.84
CA ILE A 236 20.85 28.36 26.55
C ILE A 236 21.51 29.35 25.59
N ASP A 237 22.74 29.03 25.16
CA ASP A 237 23.44 29.82 24.15
C ASP A 237 22.57 29.86 22.87
N PRO A 238 22.08 31.03 22.45
CA PRO A 238 21.22 31.15 21.27
C PRO A 238 21.91 30.68 19.98
N LYS A 239 23.24 30.51 19.97
CA LYS A 239 23.99 29.95 18.84
C LYS A 239 23.91 28.42 18.73
N VAL A 240 23.48 27.71 19.77
CA VAL A 240 23.44 26.23 19.77
C VAL A 240 22.19 25.67 19.08
N PHE A 241 21.16 26.49 18.86
CA PHE A 241 19.90 26.07 18.21
C PHE A 241 19.62 26.77 16.87
N SER A 242 20.62 27.44 16.27
CA SER A 242 20.45 28.11 14.97
C SER A 242 20.91 27.27 13.79
N GLU A 243 21.04 25.95 13.93
CA GLU A 243 21.11 25.12 12.73
C GLU A 243 19.76 25.21 12.04
N ASP A 244 19.76 25.82 10.85
CA ASP A 244 18.60 25.88 9.96
C ASP A 244 18.17 24.46 9.60
N ALA A 245 17.39 23.85 10.48
CA ALA A 245 16.85 22.52 10.29
C ALA A 245 15.75 22.61 9.23
N THR A 246 16.10 22.23 8.01
CA THR A 246 15.15 22.04 6.91
C THR A 246 14.55 20.65 7.04
N TRP A 247 13.23 20.58 7.19
CA TRP A 247 12.49 19.33 7.18
C TRP A 247 11.66 19.27 5.89
N PRO A 248 11.54 18.09 5.25
CA PRO A 248 10.61 17.92 4.15
C PRO A 248 9.18 18.10 4.68
N GLY A 249 8.47 19.10 4.15
CA GLY A 249 7.04 19.28 4.38
C GLY A 249 6.25 18.51 3.33
N PHE A 250 5.14 17.90 3.73
CA PHE A 250 4.23 17.23 2.80
C PHE A 250 2.95 18.06 2.67
N VAL A 251 2.57 18.39 1.44
CA VAL A 251 1.25 18.96 1.16
C VAL A 251 0.29 17.80 0.98
N HIS A 252 -0.73 17.72 1.85
CA HIS A 252 -1.80 16.76 1.63
C HIS A 252 -2.59 17.15 0.38
N PRO A 253 -2.74 16.26 -0.63
CA PRO A 253 -3.61 16.53 -1.74
C PRO A 253 -5.04 16.74 -1.22
N LYS A 254 -5.80 17.64 -1.86
CA LYS A 254 -7.23 17.78 -1.56
C LYS A 254 -7.90 16.43 -1.76
N LEU A 255 -8.72 16.02 -0.80
CA LEU A 255 -9.52 14.81 -0.94
C LEU A 255 -10.48 15.00 -2.14
N PRO A 256 -10.66 13.96 -2.98
CA PRO A 256 -11.59 14.02 -4.10
C PRO A 256 -13.02 14.26 -3.60
N MET A 257 -13.81 15.00 -4.39
CA MET A 257 -15.25 15.16 -4.13
C MET A 257 -15.99 13.84 -4.40
N PRO A 258 -17.20 13.65 -3.86
CA PRO A 258 -17.99 12.45 -4.12
C PRO A 258 -18.20 12.15 -5.61
N ASP A 259 -18.36 13.19 -6.43
CA ASP A 259 -18.51 13.04 -7.88
C ASP A 259 -17.22 12.54 -8.54
N ASP A 260 -16.06 13.09 -8.14
CA ASP A 260 -14.74 12.63 -8.59
C ASP A 260 -14.51 11.15 -8.22
N LEU A 261 -14.98 10.73 -7.04
CA LEU A 261 -14.87 9.34 -6.58
C LEU A 261 -15.58 8.38 -7.53
N SER A 262 -16.74 8.76 -8.09
CA SER A 262 -17.49 7.93 -9.04
C SER A 262 -16.80 7.78 -10.41
N GLU A 263 -15.92 8.72 -10.77
CA GLU A 263 -15.11 8.65 -11.98
C GLU A 263 -13.88 7.77 -11.79
N ILE A 264 -13.22 7.90 -10.64
CA ILE A 264 -11.96 7.19 -10.36
C ILE A 264 -12.17 5.81 -9.72
N THR A 265 -13.33 5.57 -9.12
CA THR A 265 -13.65 4.34 -8.37
C THR A 265 -14.79 3.58 -9.03
N ASP A 266 -14.67 2.26 -9.03
CA ASP A 266 -15.66 1.31 -9.53
C ASP A 266 -15.70 0.08 -8.61
N PHE A 267 -16.66 -0.80 -8.86
CA PHE A 267 -16.85 -2.04 -8.11
C PHE A 267 -15.56 -2.84 -7.93
N HIS A 268 -14.78 -3.05 -9.01
CA HIS A 268 -13.57 -3.85 -8.96
C HIS A 268 -12.48 -3.18 -8.15
N LYS A 269 -12.33 -1.86 -8.24
CA LYS A 269 -11.37 -1.11 -7.44
C LYS A 269 -11.71 -1.15 -5.95
N ILE A 270 -12.99 -1.01 -5.58
CA ILE A 270 -13.42 -1.14 -4.18
C ILE A 270 -13.15 -2.56 -3.69
N ALA A 271 -13.59 -3.58 -4.44
CA ALA A 271 -13.34 -4.98 -4.09
C ALA A 271 -11.84 -5.30 -3.95
N ALA A 272 -10.99 -4.78 -4.84
CA ALA A 272 -9.55 -4.93 -4.76
C ALA A 272 -8.98 -4.22 -3.52
N ALA A 273 -9.43 -2.99 -3.22
CA ALA A 273 -8.97 -2.24 -2.06
C ALA A 273 -9.35 -2.93 -0.74
N LEU A 274 -10.49 -3.62 -0.68
CA LEU A 274 -10.91 -4.39 0.49
C LEU A 274 -9.92 -5.49 0.88
N SER A 275 -9.12 -6.01 -0.05
CA SER A 275 -8.06 -6.99 0.27
C SER A 275 -7.02 -6.47 1.27
N ASN A 276 -6.86 -5.15 1.39
CA ASN A 276 -5.99 -4.52 2.40
C ASN A 276 -6.65 -4.43 3.78
N TYR A 277 -7.96 -4.67 3.87
CA TYR A 277 -8.77 -4.57 5.09
C TYR A 277 -9.45 -5.91 5.37
N ASN A 278 -8.66 -6.90 5.80
CA ASN A 278 -9.08 -8.30 5.96
C ASN A 278 -10.41 -8.49 6.70
N GLN A 279 -10.67 -7.73 7.77
CA GLN A 279 -11.94 -7.84 8.49
C GLN A 279 -13.13 -7.39 7.64
N LEU A 280 -12.98 -6.29 6.89
CA LEU A 280 -14.01 -5.76 6.03
C LEU A 280 -14.23 -6.65 4.81
N ALA A 281 -13.15 -7.17 4.21
CA ALA A 281 -13.22 -8.18 3.15
C ALA A 281 -13.97 -9.44 3.61
N ARG A 282 -13.68 -9.93 4.82
CA ARG A 282 -14.41 -11.05 5.43
C ARG A 282 -15.89 -10.72 5.58
N LEU A 283 -16.26 -9.57 6.15
CA LEU A 283 -17.67 -9.18 6.30
C LEU A 283 -18.40 -9.08 4.95
N CYS A 284 -17.70 -8.62 3.90
CA CYS A 284 -18.24 -8.53 2.54
C CYS A 284 -18.28 -9.87 1.80
N GLY A 285 -17.70 -10.95 2.35
CA GLY A 285 -17.63 -12.24 1.68
C GLY A 285 -16.59 -12.32 0.56
N PHE A 286 -15.53 -11.52 0.64
CA PHE A 286 -14.37 -11.62 -0.26
C PHE A 286 -13.24 -12.50 0.28
N VAL A 287 -13.32 -12.93 1.56
CA VAL A 287 -12.36 -13.83 2.25
C VAL A 287 -13.11 -14.79 3.17
#